data_AF-A0A358ST23-F1
#
_entry.id   AF-A0A358ST23-F1
#
_cell.length_a   1.000
_cell.length_b   1.000
_cell.length_c   1.000
_cell.angle_alpha   90.00
_cell.angle_beta   90.00
_cell.angle_gamma   90.00
#
_symmetry.space_group_name_H-M   'P 1'
#
loop_
_entity.id
_entity.type
_entity.pdbx_description
1 polymer ?
#
loop_
_entity_poly.entity_id
_entity_poly.type
_entity_poly.pdbx_seq_one_letter_code
_entity_poly.pdbx_strand_id
1 'polypeptide(L)' 'MIRRPFPPDHPAAITAAAFTEILERLNPPRRLRTCPRVIKRARHNSYRVKRPGDVGVTYTSPPTIKLEGIPAAA' A
#
# COMPACT_ATOMS: atom_id res chain seq x y z
N MET A 1 -23.89 28.60 -28.08
CA MET A 1 -23.48 28.26 -26.71
C MET A 1 -21.97 28.03 -26.71
N ILE A 2 -21.18 28.92 -26.09
CA ILE A 2 -19.72 28.82 -26.05
C ILE A 2 -19.34 27.96 -24.83
N ARG A 3 -18.78 26.76 -25.06
CA ARG A 3 -18.14 25.99 -23.99
C ARG A 3 -16.77 26.60 -23.71
N ARG A 4 -16.58 27.20 -22.54
CA ARG A 4 -15.24 27.54 -22.06
C ARG A 4 -14.48 26.22 -21.85
N PRO A 5 -13.31 26.00 -22.47
CA PRO A 5 -12.47 24.88 -22.09
C PRO A 5 -12.13 25.06 -20.60
N PHE A 6 -12.40 24.03 -19.80
CA PHE A 6 -11.95 23.97 -18.41
C PHE A 6 -10.43 24.23 -18.41
N PRO A 7 -9.88 25.10 -17.56
CA PRO A 7 -8.53 25.62 -17.73
C PRO A 7 -7.52 24.47 -17.85
N PRO A 8 -6.69 24.43 -18.92
CA PRO A 8 -5.85 23.27 -19.25
C PRO A 8 -4.75 23.02 -18.21
N ASP A 9 -4.34 24.06 -17.48
CA ASP A 9 -3.22 24.00 -16.52
C ASP A 9 -3.64 23.58 -15.10
N HIS A 10 -4.95 23.58 -14.83
CA HIS A 10 -5.50 23.23 -13.52
C HIS A 10 -5.30 21.77 -13.10
N PRO A 11 -5.49 20.75 -13.97
CA PRO A 11 -5.30 19.36 -13.56
C PRO A 11 -3.85 19.04 -13.18
N ALA A 12 -2.87 19.54 -13.94
CA ALA A 12 -1.46 19.29 -13.64
C ALA A 12 -1.03 19.91 -12.30
N ALA A 13 -1.47 21.14 -12.03
CA ALA A 13 -1.20 21.83 -10.77
C ALA A 13 -1.84 21.11 -9.57
N ILE A 14 -3.11 20.65 -9.69
CA ILE A 14 -3.77 19.88 -8.63
C ILE A 14 -3.07 18.54 -8.40
N THR A 15 -2.73 17.82 -9.47
CA THR A 15 -2.06 16.52 -9.33
C THR A 15 -0.72 16.68 -8.62
N ALA A 16 0.08 17.69 -8.97
CA ALA A 16 1.33 17.98 -8.29
C ALA A 16 1.14 18.33 -6.81
N ALA A 17 0.13 19.15 -6.49
CA ALA A 17 -0.21 19.50 -5.10
C ALA A 17 -0.65 18.26 -4.30
N ALA A 18 -1.50 17.42 -4.86
CA ALA A 18 -1.96 16.18 -4.22
C ALA A 18 -0.80 15.19 -3.99
N PHE A 19 0.12 15.03 -4.95
CA PHE A 19 1.31 14.21 -4.73
C PHE A 19 2.19 14.77 -3.62
N THR A 20 2.35 16.10 -3.55
CA THR A 20 3.11 16.75 -2.48
C THR A 20 2.50 16.44 -1.11
N GLU A 21 1.18 16.63 -0.97
CA GLU A 21 0.43 16.31 0.25
C GLU A 21 0.59 14.83 0.66
N ILE A 22 0.45 13.89 -0.28
CA ILE A 22 0.62 12.45 -0.02
C ILE A 22 2.04 12.13 0.48
N LEU A 23 3.05 12.82 -0.05
CA LEU A 23 4.45 12.61 0.30
C LEU A 23 4.86 13.26 1.63
N GLU A 24 4.09 14.21 2.17
CA GLU A 24 4.39 14.86 3.46
C GLU A 24 4.41 13.87 4.63
N ARG A 25 3.61 12.79 4.56
CA ARG A 25 3.48 11.83 5.65
C ARG A 25 3.49 10.40 5.17
N LEU A 26 4.67 9.96 4.71
CA LEU A 26 4.89 8.58 4.31
C LEU A 26 4.58 7.60 5.45
N ASN A 27 3.95 6.49 5.09
CA ASN A 27 3.77 5.37 6.01
C ASN A 27 5.15 4.85 6.45
N PRO A 28 5.32 4.50 7.74
CA PRO A 28 6.58 3.92 8.20
C PRO A 28 6.89 2.62 7.45
N PRO A 29 8.18 2.23 7.38
CA PRO A 29 8.57 0.98 6.75
C PRO A 29 7.73 -0.19 7.24
N ARG A 30 7.27 -1.04 6.32
CA ARG A 30 6.43 -2.19 6.66
C ARG A 30 7.22 -3.13 7.56
N ARG A 31 6.76 -3.31 8.80
CA ARG A 31 7.40 -4.22 9.74
C ARG A 31 7.38 -5.66 9.22
N LEU A 32 8.54 -6.32 9.27
CA LEU A 32 8.66 -7.75 9.01
C LEU A 32 7.89 -8.52 10.10
N ARG A 33 6.80 -9.18 9.71
CA ARG A 33 6.00 -10.00 10.62
C ARG A 33 6.42 -11.45 10.45
N THR A 34 6.80 -12.08 11.56
CA THR A 34 7.14 -13.51 11.61
C THR A 34 5.95 -14.41 11.26
N CYS A 35 4.72 -13.91 11.46
CA CYS A 35 3.48 -14.58 11.06
C CYS A 35 2.57 -13.57 10.31
N PRO A 36 2.72 -13.41 8.98
CA PRO A 36 2.11 -12.29 8.25
C PRO A 36 0.57 -12.37 8.13
N ARG A 37 -0.03 -13.56 8.27
CA ARG A 37 -1.48 -13.80 8.12
C ARG A 37 -2.10 -14.55 9.30
N VAL A 38 -1.51 -14.40 10.49
CA VAL A 38 -1.98 -15.09 11.70
C VAL A 38 -2.41 -14.06 12.74
N ILE A 39 -3.65 -14.17 13.20
CA ILE A 39 -4.21 -13.29 14.24
C ILE A 39 -4.21 -13.99 15.60
N LYS A 40 -4.08 -13.23 16.69
CA LYS A 40 -4.14 -13.80 18.05
C LYS A 40 -5.58 -14.07 18.51
N ARG A 41 -6.56 -13.33 17.98
CA ARG A 41 -7.98 -13.41 18.36
C ARG A 41 -8.82 -13.39 17.10
N ALA A 42 -9.80 -14.29 16.99
CA ALA A 42 -10.77 -14.25 15.90
C ALA A 42 -11.69 -13.03 16.06
N ARG A 43 -11.68 -12.13 15.08
CA ARG A 43 -12.70 -11.10 14.87
C ARG A 43 -12.82 -10.89 13.37
N HIS A 44 -14.04 -10.67 12.87
CA HIS A 44 -14.44 -10.41 11.46
C HIS A 44 -13.27 -10.23 10.48
N ASN A 45 -12.58 -11.33 10.17
CA ASN A 45 -11.35 -11.31 9.39
C ASN A 45 -11.16 -12.70 8.78
N SER A 46 -10.73 -12.72 7.53
CA SER A 46 -10.46 -13.95 6.78
C SER A 46 -9.15 -14.64 7.19
N TYR A 47 -8.35 -14.03 8.09
CA TYR A 47 -7.09 -14.61 8.55
C TYR A 47 -7.28 -15.67 9.65
N ARG A 48 -6.43 -16.71 9.62
CA ARG A 48 -6.44 -17.81 10.59
C ARG A 48 -5.95 -17.36 11.97
N VAL A 49 -6.57 -17.90 13.02
CA VAL A 49 -6.10 -17.73 14.42
C VAL A 49 -4.85 -18.57 14.69
N LYS A 50 -3.91 -18.00 15.46
CA LYS A 50 -2.68 -18.68 15.87
C LYS A 50 -2.98 -19.98 16.63
N ARG A 51 -2.30 -21.06 16.25
CA ARG A 51 -2.32 -22.36 16.92
C ARG A 51 -0.95 -22.65 17.57
N PRO A 52 -0.90 -23.54 18.59
CA PRO A 52 0.34 -23.89 19.27
C PRO A 52 1.44 -24.43 18.34
N GLY A 53 1.08 -25.19 17.30
CA GLY A 53 2.01 -25.74 16.31
C GLY A 53 2.47 -24.77 15.21
N ASP A 54 2.06 -23.50 15.27
CA ASP A 54 2.43 -22.53 14.24
C ASP A 54 3.90 -22.10 14.41
N VAL A 55 4.72 -22.46 13.43
CA VAL A 55 6.10 -21.98 13.34
C VAL A 55 6.12 -20.62 12.66
N GLY A 56 6.81 -19.67 13.29
CA GLY A 56 7.05 -18.36 12.68
C GLY A 56 8.13 -18.46 11.60
N VAL A 57 7.93 -17.75 10.49
CA VAL A 57 8.94 -17.64 9.44
C VAL A 57 9.69 -16.32 9.62
N THR A 58 10.99 -16.39 9.88
CA THR A 58 11.89 -15.24 9.81
C THR A 58 12.43 -15.09 8.39
N TYR A 59 11.98 -14.05 7.70
CA TYR A 59 12.49 -13.72 6.37
C TYR A 59 13.82 -12.95 6.50
N THR A 60 14.84 -13.38 5.76
CA THR A 60 16.15 -12.72 5.67
C THR A 60 16.12 -11.44 4.84
N SER A 61 15.07 -11.24 4.03
CA SER A 61 14.88 -10.07 3.20
C SER A 61 13.44 -9.53 3.31
N PRO A 62 13.23 -8.24 2.99
CA PRO A 62 11.89 -7.69 2.84
C PRO A 62 11.07 -8.46 1.79
N PRO A 63 9.74 -8.55 1.96
CA PRO A 63 8.89 -9.24 0.99
C PRO A 63 8.95 -8.55 -0.37
N THR A 64 9.17 -9.31 -1.44
CA THR A 64 9.04 -8.84 -2.82
C THR A 64 7.57 -8.62 -3.14
N ILE A 65 7.18 -7.38 -3.43
CA ILE A 65 5.81 -7.04 -3.86
C ILE A 65 5.77 -7.08 -5.38
N LYS A 66 4.95 -7.98 -5.94
CA LYS A 66 4.62 -7.97 -7.37
C LYS A 66 3.34 -7.17 -7.56
N LEU A 67 3.44 -6.06 -8.28
CA LEU A 67 2.29 -5.24 -8.64
C LEU A 67 1.88 -5.63 -10.06
N GLU A 68 0.80 -6.41 -10.18
CA GLU A 68 0.26 -6.79 -11.48
C GLU A 68 -0.41 -5.58 -12.14
N GLY A 69 -0.10 -5.32 -13.42
CA GLY A 69 -0.71 -4.24 -14.21
C GLY A 69 -0.07 -2.86 -14.05
N ILE A 70 1.08 -2.74 -13.36
CA ILE A 70 1.88 -1.50 -13.36
C ILE A 70 3.06 -1.69 -14.30
N PRO A 71 3.26 -0.80 -15.30
CA PRO A 71 4.46 -0.87 -16.14
C PRO A 71 5.69 -0.68 -15.26
N ALA A 72 6.70 -1.55 -15.44
CA ALA A 72 7.98 -1.36 -14.77
C ALA A 72 8.49 0.04 -15.10
N ALA A 73 8.85 0.81 -14.07
CA ALA A 73 9.45 2.13 -14.26
C ALA A 73 10.71 1.95 -15.12
N ALA A 74 10.73 2.65 -16.27
CA ALA A 74 11.85 2.68 -17.20
C ALA A 74 13.05 3.44 -16.61
#